data_AF-A0A966ECC9-F1
#
_entry.id   AF-A0A966ECC9-F1
#
_cell.length_a   1.000
_cell.length_b   1.000
_cell.length_c   1.000
_cell.angle_alpha   90.00
_cell.angle_beta   90.00
_cell.angle_gamma   90.00
#
_symmetry.space_group_name_H-M   'P 1'
#
loop_
_entity.id
_entity.type
_entity.pdbx_description
1 polymer ?
#
loop_
_entity_poly.entity_id
_entity_poly.type
_entity_poly.pdbx_seq_one_letter_code
_entity_poly.pdbx_strand_id
1 'polypeptide(L)'
;MTSELGAALTDRKIFGLTYSQDDQEYRVEVGECHPATGEIVDVILHDESIGIYYLCMRSYGVVRGHPIMVNTASVKSVELFDD
;
A
#
# COMPACT_ATOMS: atom_id res chain seq x y z
N MET A 1 20.25 -11.06 -21.55
CA MET A 1 19.86 -11.15 -20.13
C MET A 1 18.87 -10.03 -19.88
N THR A 2 17.57 -10.32 -19.97
CA THR A 2 16.51 -9.39 -19.61
C THR A 2 16.49 -9.32 -18.10
N SER A 3 16.97 -8.22 -17.53
CA SER A 3 16.78 -7.90 -16.12
C SER A 3 15.28 -7.73 -15.91
N GLU A 4 14.63 -8.70 -15.28
CA GLU A 4 13.28 -8.49 -14.76
C GLU A 4 13.41 -7.47 -13.61
N LEU A 5 13.13 -6.20 -13.91
CA LEU A 5 12.91 -5.14 -12.93
C LEU A 5 11.53 -5.39 -12.27
N GLY A 6 11.38 -6.53 -11.60
CA GLY A 6 10.20 -6.81 -10.78
C GLY A 6 10.32 -6.07 -9.45
N ALA A 7 9.19 -5.56 -8.94
CA ALA A 7 9.13 -5.03 -7.58
C ALA A 7 9.59 -6.09 -6.57
N ALA A 8 10.42 -5.72 -5.60
CA ALA A 8 10.93 -6.63 -4.58
C ALA A 8 9.98 -6.67 -3.38
N LEU A 9 8.79 -7.23 -3.60
CA LEU A 9 7.73 -7.27 -2.60
C LEU A 9 8.09 -8.20 -1.43
N THR A 10 7.87 -7.72 -0.20
CA THR A 10 7.99 -8.55 1.01
C THR A 10 6.84 -9.56 1.10
N ASP A 11 7.05 -10.65 1.83
CA ASP A 11 6.04 -11.67 2.16
C ASP A 11 5.09 -11.27 3.32
N ARG A 12 5.28 -10.07 3.88
CA ARG A 12 4.48 -9.56 5.01
C ARG A 12 3.01 -9.41 4.62
N LYS A 13 2.13 -10.06 5.39
CA LYS A 13 0.67 -9.87 5.30
C LYS A 13 0.27 -8.59 6.03
N ILE A 14 0.27 -7.46 5.33
CA ILE A 14 -0.08 -6.16 5.91
C ILE A 14 -1.61 -6.02 5.94
N PHE A 15 -2.16 -5.82 7.14
CA PHE A 15 -3.57 -5.56 7.36
C PHE A 15 -3.90 -4.07 7.23
N GLY A 16 -3.08 -3.21 7.83
CA GLY A 16 -3.36 -1.78 7.89
C GLY A 16 -2.12 -0.90 7.88
N LEU A 17 -2.32 0.36 7.50
CA LEU A 17 -1.28 1.37 7.40
C LEU A 17 -1.81 2.71 7.91
N THR A 18 -1.05 3.38 8.77
CA THR A 18 -1.26 4.80 9.05
C THR A 18 -0.10 5.59 8.46
N TYR A 19 -0.40 6.60 7.64
CA TYR A 19 0.62 7.41 6.96
C TYR A 19 0.18 8.88 6.86
N SER A 20 1.12 9.75 6.52
CA SER A 20 0.86 11.18 6.33
C SER A 20 1.19 11.63 4.91
N GLN A 21 0.26 12.34 4.28
CA GLN A 21 0.43 12.88 2.94
C GLN A 21 -0.29 14.22 2.86
N ASP A 22 0.38 15.25 2.31
CA ASP A 22 -0.15 16.60 2.15
C ASP A 22 -0.74 17.19 3.46
N ASP A 23 0.03 17.07 4.55
CA ASP A 23 -0.34 17.49 5.92
C ASP A 23 -1.59 16.80 6.51
N GLN A 24 -2.11 15.77 5.84
CA GLN A 24 -3.23 14.96 6.29
C GLN A 24 -2.77 13.56 6.71
N GLU A 25 -3.36 13.05 7.79
CA GLU A 25 -3.16 11.67 8.22
C GLU A 25 -4.26 10.78 7.63
N TYR A 26 -3.84 9.62 7.12
CA TYR A 26 -4.71 8.60 6.58
C TYR A 26 -4.49 7.29 7.34
N ARG A 27 -5.59 6.66 7.76
CA ARG A 27 -5.63 5.28 8.23
C ARG A 27 -6.34 4.46 7.16
N VAL A 28 -5.71 3.37 6.73
CA VAL A 28 -6.25 2.45 5.73
C VAL A 28 -6.10 1.02 6.21
N GLU A 29 -7.11 0.20 5.94
CA GLU A 29 -7.16 -1.21 6.32
C GLU A 29 -7.67 -2.02 5.12
N VAL A 30 -7.13 -3.22 4.93
CA VAL A 30 -7.60 -4.14 3.90
C VAL A 30 -9.07 -4.51 4.16
N GLY A 31 -9.91 -4.36 3.13
CA GLY A 31 -11.35 -4.59 3.21
C GLY A 31 -12.18 -3.34 3.50
N GLU A 32 -11.55 -2.25 3.94
CA GLU A 32 -12.22 -0.97 4.22
C GLU A 32 -12.01 0.05 3.10
N CYS A 33 -12.88 1.07 3.04
CA CYS A 33 -12.76 2.13 2.04
C CYS A 33 -11.61 3.09 2.38
N HIS A 34 -10.74 3.34 1.41
CA HIS A 34 -9.70 4.36 1.51
C HIS A 34 -10.33 5.76 1.66
N PRO A 35 -9.96 6.57 2.68
CA PRO A 35 -10.67 7.83 2.99
C PRO A 35 -10.71 8.86 1.85
N ALA A 36 -9.65 8.93 1.03
CA ALA A 36 -9.58 9.89 -0.09
C ALA A 36 -10.28 9.43 -1.38
N THR A 37 -10.33 8.13 -1.68
CA THR A 37 -10.85 7.62 -2.96
C THR A 37 -12.25 7.03 -2.81
N GLY A 38 -12.63 6.60 -1.59
CA GLY A 38 -13.85 5.86 -1.33
C GLY A 38 -13.86 4.43 -1.88
N GLU A 39 -12.74 3.94 -2.44
CA GLU A 39 -12.62 2.56 -2.93
C GLU A 39 -12.09 1.62 -1.84
N ILE A 40 -12.53 0.37 -1.88
CA ILE A 40 -12.08 -0.68 -0.97
C ILE A 40 -10.59 -0.96 -1.23
N VAL A 41 -9.79 -0.95 -0.17
CA VAL A 41 -8.39 -1.39 -0.21
C VAL A 41 -8.38 -2.91 -0.29
N ASP A 42 -7.99 -3.45 -1.45
CA ASP A 42 -7.96 -4.88 -1.70
C ASP A 42 -6.69 -5.53 -1.12
N VAL A 43 -5.54 -4.85 -1.23
CA VAL A 43 -4.26 -5.34 -0.69
C VAL A 43 -3.29 -4.20 -0.43
N ILE A 44 -2.46 -4.36 0.61
CA ILE A 44 -1.32 -3.49 0.91
C ILE A 44 -0.04 -4.31 0.71
N LEU A 45 0.84 -3.85 -0.19
CA LEU A 45 2.11 -4.50 -0.49
C LEU A 45 3.26 -3.57 -0.10
N HIS A 46 4.42 -4.13 0.26
CA HIS A 46 5.61 -3.34 0.57
C HIS A 46 6.78 -3.81 -0.28
N ASP A 47 7.40 -2.87 -0.99
CA ASP A 47 8.69 -3.06 -1.66
C ASP A 47 9.78 -2.43 -0.80
N GLU A 48 10.47 -3.27 -0.04
CA GLU A 48 11.51 -2.84 0.88
C GLU A 48 12.75 -2.31 0.15
N SER A 49 12.97 -2.74 -1.11
CA SER A 49 14.14 -2.32 -1.88
C SER A 49 14.12 -0.83 -2.24
N ILE A 50 12.92 -0.26 -2.38
CA ILE A 50 12.72 1.16 -2.69
C ILE A 50 11.96 1.93 -1.60
N GLY A 51 11.56 1.25 -0.51
CA GLY A 51 10.85 1.86 0.62
C GLY A 51 9.47 2.42 0.22
N ILE A 52 8.68 1.62 -0.51
CA ILE A 52 7.35 2.01 -0.97
C ILE A 52 6.32 0.99 -0.50
N TYR A 53 5.22 1.48 0.06
CA TYR A 53 3.98 0.74 0.23
C TYR A 53 3.05 1.03 -0.95
N TYR A 54 2.48 -0.02 -1.53
CA TYR A 54 1.45 0.07 -2.57
C TYR A 54 0.09 -0.21 -1.94
N LEU A 55 -0.81 0.78 -2.00
CA LEU A 55 -2.22 0.61 -1.67
C LEU A 55 -2.96 0.28 -2.95
N CYS A 56 -3.38 -0.98 -3.07
CA CYS A 56 -4.06 -1.49 -4.24
C CYS A 56 -5.57 -1.51 -3.99
N MET A 57 -6.32 -0.91 -4.91
CA MET A 57 -7.78 -0.87 -4.96
C MET A 57 -8.22 -1.25 -6.37
N ARG A 58 -9.51 -1.55 -6.57
CA ARG A 58 -10.03 -1.97 -7.87
C ARG A 58 -9.58 -1.08 -9.04
N SER A 59 -9.75 0.25 -8.95
CA SER A 59 -9.31 1.18 -10.01
C SER A 59 -7.83 1.56 -9.94
N TYR A 60 -7.11 1.12 -8.92
CA TYR A 60 -5.73 1.50 -8.60
C TYR A 60 -4.87 0.27 -8.33
N GLY A 61 -4.25 -0.28 -9.38
CA GLY A 61 -3.27 -1.36 -9.26
C GLY A 61 -3.85 -2.78 -9.24
N VAL A 62 -5.18 -2.97 -9.10
CA VAL A 62 -5.81 -4.30 -9.18
C VAL A 62 -6.36 -4.58 -10.58
N VAL A 63 -7.36 -3.82 -11.05
CA VAL A 63 -7.96 -4.03 -12.37
C VAL A 63 -7.31 -3.12 -13.42
N ARG A 64 -6.94 -1.90 -13.01
CA ARG A 64 -6.35 -0.86 -13.88
C ARG A 64 -5.61 0.17 -13.03
N GLY A 65 -4.95 1.11 -13.70
CA GLY A 65 -4.27 2.23 -13.04
C GLY A 65 -3.04 1.81 -12.24
N HIS A 66 -2.39 2.79 -11.63
CA HIS A 66 -1.28 2.55 -10.71
C HIS A 66 -1.80 2.50 -9.26
N PRO A 67 -1.20 1.67 -8.39
CA PRO A 67 -1.48 1.76 -6.96
C PRO A 67 -1.18 3.15 -6.42
N ILE A 68 -1.82 3.52 -5.31
CA ILE A 68 -1.34 4.66 -4.53
C ILE A 68 -0.01 4.24 -3.88
N MET A 69 1.04 5.03 -4.10
CA MET A 69 2.36 4.78 -3.56
C MET A 69 2.59 5.64 -2.32
N VAL A 70 2.92 5.01 -1.21
CA VAL A 70 3.21 5.66 0.07
C VAL A 70 4.67 5.39 0.42
N ASN A 71 5.46 6.44 0.61
CA ASN A 71 6.87 6.27 1.00
C ASN A 71 6.96 5.82 2.47
N THR A 72 7.83 4.86 2.77
CA THR A 72 8.07 4.37 4.14
C THR A 72 8.38 5.51 5.13
N ALA A 73 9.04 6.58 4.70
CA ALA A 73 9.33 7.74 5.54
C ALA A 73 8.07 8.50 6.00
N SER A 74 6.95 8.33 5.30
CA SER A 74 5.65 8.93 5.65
C SER A 74 4.76 8.03 6.49
N VAL A 75 5.17 6.77 6.69
CA VAL A 75 4.41 5.77 7.44
C VAL A 75 4.66 5.94 8.94
N LYS A 76 3.57 6.03 9.70
CA LYS A 76 3.57 6.15 11.16
C LYS A 76 3.42 4.79 11.85
N SER A 77 2.58 3.91 11.30
CA SER A 77 2.40 2.55 11.80
C SER A 77 2.00 1.58 10.70
N VAL A 78 2.36 0.32 10.89
CA VAL A 78 1.98 -0.81 10.04
C VAL A 78 1.38 -1.87 10.94
N GLU A 79 0.18 -2.33 10.59
CA GLU A 79 -0.52 -3.42 11.28
C GLU A 79 -0.47 -4.65 10.36
N LEU A 80 -0.15 -5.82 10.91
CA LEU A 80 -0.13 -7.09 10.18
C LEU A 80 -1.40 -7.88 10.48
N PHE A 81 -1.79 -8.79 9.59
CA PHE A 81 -2.83 -9.76 9.90
C PHE A 81 -2.37 -10.68 11.04
N ASP A 82 -3.31 -11.06 11.90
CA ASP A 82 -3.10 -12.14 12.88
C ASP A 82 -2.93 -13.48 12.14
N ASP A 83 -2.01 -14.34 12.61
CA ASP A 83 -1.79 -15.70 12.10
C ASP A 83 -2.74 -16.74 12.72
#